data_AF-A0A5B6ZEI9-F1
#
_entry.id   AF-A0A5B6ZEI9-F1
#
_cell.length_a   1.000
_cell.length_b   1.000
_cell.length_c   1.000
_cell.angle_alpha   90.00
_cell.angle_beta   90.00
_cell.angle_gamma   90.00
#
_symmetry.space_group_name_H-M   'P 1'
#
loop_
_entity.id
_entity.type
_entity.pdbx_description
1 polymer ?
#
loop_
_entity_poly.entity_id
_entity_poly.type
_entity_poly.pdbx_seq_one_letter_code
_entity_poly.pdbx_strand_id
1 'polypeptide(L)'
;MDSYKLIIRGFGEILRNSLKIFFKSGRLMPSIASVYLLLSTLFFLSNTFSITPLISDLIIKGTLLPTETPNGSDFAKLLSGIKEDIRIFIGVESAFFLAGSIVSLFSNTAIILVSAKSLCGKNLSLKELLSGVVRSWKRLFITSFYTALLGIGYTYFVTALLFTVFVIAGFSVASILPIFIVLGIIALILYLYLINVWYLALVISVTEENCYGIEALGKAGVLVKGHRLHGFALNFLYMLLFFIVYPGFHMIKVKQSPGTPMVNGLFSINSICLVNMFMFIAYTVLYFQCKKTHGEEIELQDSIEYSKIPTKPLAQDIP
;
A
#
# COMPACT_ATOMS: atom_id res chain seq x y z
N MET A 1 32.45 -8.02 8.93
CA MET A 1 31.58 -9.21 8.90
C MET A 1 30.43 -9.13 9.92
N ASP A 2 30.52 -8.26 10.92
CA ASP A 2 29.54 -8.25 12.02
C ASP A 2 28.33 -7.33 11.78
N SER A 3 28.50 -6.26 11.00
CA SER A 3 27.41 -5.32 10.68
C SER A 3 26.27 -5.98 9.88
N TYR A 4 26.59 -6.80 8.86
CA TYR A 4 25.55 -7.49 8.09
C TYR A 4 24.81 -8.54 8.92
N LYS A 5 25.49 -9.23 9.85
CA LYS A 5 24.85 -10.21 10.74
C LYS A 5 23.84 -9.54 11.66
N LEU A 6 24.15 -8.33 12.15
CA LEU A 6 23.23 -7.54 12.96
C LEU A 6 21.99 -7.12 12.17
N ILE A 7 22.15 -6.68 10.92
CA ILE A 7 21.04 -6.31 10.03
C ILE A 7 20.14 -7.52 9.74
N ILE A 8 20.72 -8.67 9.39
CA ILE A 8 19.96 -9.90 9.11
C ILE A 8 19.21 -10.37 10.36
N ARG A 9 19.86 -10.30 11.53
CA ARG A 9 19.23 -10.67 12.80
C ARG A 9 18.07 -9.73 13.16
N GLY A 10 18.26 -8.41 12.99
CA GLY A 10 17.22 -7.42 13.23
C GLY A 10 16.03 -7.60 12.29
N PHE A 11 16.29 -7.83 11.00
CA PHE A 11 15.26 -8.13 10.02
C PHE A 11 14.51 -9.43 10.34
N GLY A 12 15.23 -10.50 10.70
CA GLY A 12 14.62 -11.75 11.14
C GLY A 12 13.77 -11.59 12.40
N GLU A 13 14.16 -10.71 13.31
CA GLU A 13 13.37 -10.38 14.50
C GLU A 13 12.07 -9.64 14.13
N ILE A 14 12.11 -8.70 13.17
CA ILE A 14 10.91 -8.04 12.64
C ILE A 14 9.94 -9.09 12.11
N LEU A 15 10.39 -9.95 11.18
CA LEU A 15 9.54 -10.97 10.58
C LEU A 15 8.98 -11.95 11.62
N ARG A 16 9.81 -12.41 12.55
CA ARG A 16 9.38 -13.32 13.63
C ARG A 16 8.33 -12.66 14.51
N ASN A 17 8.52 -11.40 14.88
CA ASN A 17 7.56 -10.66 15.69
C ASN A 17 6.26 -10.42 14.93
N SER A 18 6.32 -10.13 13.63
CA SER A 18 5.14 -9.99 12.77
C SER A 18 4.33 -11.28 12.69
N LEU A 19 4.99 -12.43 12.46
CA LEU A 19 4.33 -13.74 12.47
C LEU A 19 3.74 -14.04 13.86
N LYS A 20 4.48 -13.76 14.92
CA LYS A 20 4.00 -13.96 16.29
C LYS A 20 2.74 -13.12 16.56
N ILE A 21 2.68 -11.86 16.12
CA ILE A 21 1.49 -11.00 16.25
C ILE A 21 0.33 -11.60 15.47
N PHE A 22 0.57 -12.04 14.24
CA PHE A 22 -0.46 -12.65 13.40
C PHE A 22 -1.11 -13.86 14.08
N PHE A 23 -0.32 -14.75 14.69
CA PHE A 23 -0.86 -15.94 15.38
C PHE A 23 -1.34 -15.66 16.81
N LYS A 24 -0.73 -14.71 17.54
CA LYS A 24 -1.07 -14.42 18.94
C LYS A 24 -2.33 -13.58 19.10
N SER A 25 -2.72 -12.83 18.08
CA SER A 25 -3.90 -11.93 18.09
C SER A 25 -5.25 -12.66 18.08
N GLY A 26 -5.26 -13.99 18.23
CA GLY A 26 -6.47 -14.78 18.46
C GLY A 26 -7.41 -14.75 17.27
N ARG A 27 -8.71 -14.55 17.52
CA ARG A 27 -9.76 -14.58 16.48
C ARG A 27 -9.85 -13.29 15.65
N LEU A 28 -9.29 -12.17 16.11
CA LEU A 28 -9.50 -10.86 15.48
C LEU A 28 -8.77 -10.73 14.14
N MET A 29 -7.49 -11.07 14.12
CA MET A 29 -6.66 -10.97 12.92
C MET A 29 -7.16 -11.87 11.78
N PRO A 30 -7.51 -13.17 11.99
CA PRO A 30 -8.11 -13.97 10.94
C PRO A 30 -9.51 -13.48 10.55
N SER A 31 -10.30 -12.89 11.46
CA SER A 31 -11.57 -12.25 11.11
C SER A 31 -11.38 -11.03 10.20
N ILE A 32 -10.41 -10.15 10.50
CA ILE A 32 -10.06 -9.00 9.65
C ILE A 32 -9.56 -9.47 8.29
N ALA A 33 -8.68 -10.48 8.27
CA ALA A 33 -8.18 -11.07 7.04
C ALA A 33 -9.34 -11.62 6.19
N SER A 34 -10.24 -12.39 6.78
CA SER A 34 -11.40 -12.97 6.08
C SER A 34 -12.30 -11.90 5.47
N VAL A 35 -12.64 -10.84 6.23
CA VAL A 35 -13.43 -9.72 5.72
C VAL A 35 -12.70 -8.99 4.59
N TYR A 36 -11.39 -8.75 4.76
CA TYR A 36 -10.59 -8.07 3.74
C TYR A 36 -10.51 -8.87 2.43
N LEU A 37 -10.28 -10.19 2.52
CA LEU A 37 -10.25 -11.10 1.37
C LEU A 37 -11.62 -11.23 0.70
N LEU A 38 -12.69 -11.34 1.49
CA LEU A 38 -14.06 -11.39 0.98
C LEU A 38 -14.40 -10.13 0.20
N LEU A 39 -14.17 -8.95 0.79
CA LEU A 39 -14.45 -7.68 0.12
C LEU A 39 -13.60 -7.54 -1.14
N SER A 40 -12.30 -7.81 -1.07
CA SER A 40 -11.40 -7.73 -2.23
C SER A 40 -11.83 -8.67 -3.36
N THR A 41 -12.32 -9.86 -3.03
CA THR A 41 -12.90 -10.80 -3.98
C THR A 41 -14.19 -10.26 -4.60
N LEU A 42 -15.11 -9.72 -3.80
CA LEU A 42 -16.36 -9.13 -4.30
C LEU A 42 -16.09 -7.94 -5.24
N PHE A 43 -15.15 -7.06 -4.88
CA PHE A 43 -14.74 -5.93 -5.72
C PHE A 43 -14.09 -6.40 -7.01
N PHE A 44 -13.17 -7.35 -6.95
CA PHE A 44 -12.52 -7.90 -8.14
C PHE A 44 -13.52 -8.55 -9.10
N LEU A 45 -14.45 -9.36 -8.57
CA LEU A 45 -15.50 -10.01 -9.36
C LEU A 45 -16.42 -8.97 -10.00
N SER A 46 -16.92 -8.03 -9.20
CA SER A 46 -17.82 -6.98 -9.68
C SER A 46 -17.15 -6.15 -10.78
N ASN A 47 -15.88 -5.75 -10.57
CA ASN A 47 -15.12 -5.02 -11.57
C ASN A 47 -14.97 -5.83 -12.86
N THR A 48 -14.58 -7.11 -12.75
CA THR A 48 -14.43 -8.01 -13.90
C THR A 48 -15.74 -8.13 -14.69
N PHE A 49 -16.86 -8.32 -14.02
CA PHE A 49 -18.17 -8.42 -14.68
C PHE A 49 -18.63 -7.10 -15.32
N SER A 50 -18.33 -5.95 -14.70
CA SER A 50 -18.67 -4.64 -15.27
C SER A 50 -17.83 -4.29 -16.51
N ILE A 51 -16.55 -4.67 -16.51
CA ILE A 51 -15.59 -4.27 -17.55
C ILE A 51 -15.57 -5.22 -18.73
N THR A 52 -15.75 -6.52 -18.53
CA THR A 52 -15.72 -7.52 -19.61
C THR A 52 -16.61 -7.16 -20.81
N PRO A 53 -17.88 -6.75 -20.65
CA PRO A 53 -18.71 -6.34 -21.79
C PRO A 53 -18.21 -5.06 -22.45
N LEU A 54 -17.72 -4.08 -21.67
CA LEU A 54 -17.17 -2.81 -22.20
C LEU A 54 -15.93 -3.05 -23.05
N ILE A 55 -15.01 -3.90 -22.59
CA ILE A 55 -13.82 -4.28 -23.37
C ILE A 55 -14.23 -5.03 -24.65
N SER A 56 -15.19 -5.94 -24.55
CA SER A 56 -15.65 -6.71 -25.72
C SER A 56 -16.25 -5.80 -26.78
N ASP A 57 -17.10 -4.86 -26.38
CA ASP A 57 -17.72 -3.87 -27.27
C ASP A 57 -16.68 -2.90 -27.87
N LEU A 58 -15.73 -2.43 -27.07
CA LEU A 58 -14.59 -1.63 -27.53
C LEU A 58 -13.75 -2.37 -28.57
N ILE A 59 -13.47 -3.66 -28.37
CA ILE A 59 -12.72 -4.48 -29.34
C ILE A 59 -13.53 -4.61 -30.63
N ILE A 60 -14.83 -4.92 -30.56
CA ILE A 60 -15.69 -5.06 -31.74
C ILE A 60 -15.72 -3.74 -32.53
N LYS A 61 -16.03 -2.62 -31.88
CA LYS A 61 -16.05 -1.29 -32.53
C LYS A 61 -14.68 -0.90 -33.07
N GLY A 62 -13.60 -1.21 -32.35
CA GLY A 62 -12.23 -0.98 -32.79
C GLY A 62 -11.85 -1.81 -34.03
N THR A 63 -12.34 -3.05 -34.15
CA THR A 63 -12.12 -3.89 -35.34
C THR A 63 -12.92 -3.46 -36.56
N LEU A 64 -14.07 -2.81 -36.37
CA LEU A 64 -14.93 -2.30 -37.45
C LEU A 64 -14.51 -0.89 -37.92
N LEU A 65 -13.76 -0.15 -37.11
CA LEU A 65 -13.30 1.20 -37.45
C LEU A 65 -12.47 1.28 -38.76
N PRO A 66 -11.55 0.35 -39.08
CA PRO A 66 -10.74 0.40 -40.30
C PRO A 66 -11.50 0.01 -41.58
N THR A 67 -12.66 -0.66 -41.44
CA THR A 67 -13.47 -1.09 -42.59
C THR A 67 -14.40 0.01 -43.09
N GLU A 68 -14.58 1.09 -42.32
CA GLU A 68 -15.46 2.21 -42.66
C GLU A 68 -14.71 3.36 -43.35
N THR A 69 -15.44 4.11 -44.20
CA THR A 69 -14.88 5.27 -44.88
C THR A 69 -14.66 6.45 -43.91
N PRO A 70 -13.49 7.13 -43.89
CA PRO A 70 -13.18 8.17 -42.91
C PRO A 70 -14.14 9.37 -42.86
N ASN A 71 -14.90 9.61 -43.95
CA ASN A 71 -15.90 10.69 -44.05
C ASN A 71 -17.35 10.18 -44.00
N GLY A 72 -17.56 8.89 -43.70
CA GLY A 72 -18.89 8.30 -43.58
C GLY A 72 -19.57 8.64 -42.26
N SER A 73 -20.90 8.74 -42.25
CA SER A 73 -21.68 8.91 -41.01
C SER A 73 -21.49 7.76 -40.03
N ASP A 74 -21.17 6.56 -40.53
CA ASP A 74 -21.00 5.36 -39.72
C ASP A 74 -19.62 5.32 -39.03
N PHE A 75 -18.58 5.88 -39.66
CA PHE A 75 -17.29 6.14 -39.01
C PHE A 75 -17.45 7.10 -37.82
N ALA A 76 -18.20 8.20 -37.99
CA ALA A 76 -18.46 9.15 -36.91
C ALA A 76 -19.27 8.53 -35.75
N LYS A 77 -20.22 7.63 -36.05
CA LYS A 77 -20.98 6.88 -35.04
C LYS A 77 -20.11 5.86 -34.29
N LEU A 78 -19.23 5.16 -34.99
CA LEU A 78 -18.28 4.22 -34.37
C LEU A 78 -17.31 4.95 -33.45
N LEU A 79 -16.75 6.08 -33.88
CA LEU A 79 -15.84 6.88 -33.07
C LEU A 79 -16.52 7.47 -31.83
N SER A 80 -17.75 7.97 -31.98
CA SER A 80 -18.52 8.48 -30.83
C SER A 80 -18.89 7.36 -29.85
N GLY A 81 -19.24 6.17 -30.38
CA GLY A 81 -19.44 4.96 -29.59
C GLY A 81 -18.19 4.57 -28.79
N ILE A 82 -17.03 4.47 -29.44
CA ILE A 82 -15.75 4.16 -28.78
C ILE A 82 -15.43 5.19 -27.69
N LYS A 83 -15.62 6.49 -27.97
CA LYS A 83 -15.37 7.55 -26.99
C LYS A 83 -16.27 7.42 -25.76
N GLU A 84 -17.53 7.07 -25.96
CA GLU A 84 -18.48 6.86 -24.87
C GLU A 84 -18.12 5.61 -24.07
N ASP A 85 -17.77 4.50 -24.72
CA ASP A 85 -17.34 3.28 -24.03
C ASP A 85 -16.06 3.52 -23.21
N ILE A 86 -15.09 4.26 -23.75
CA ILE A 86 -13.88 4.66 -23.01
C ILE A 86 -14.25 5.52 -21.79
N ARG A 87 -15.18 6.46 -21.95
CA ARG A 87 -15.64 7.30 -20.83
C ARG A 87 -16.29 6.46 -19.74
N ILE A 88 -17.18 5.55 -20.11
CA ILE A 88 -17.86 4.64 -19.18
C ILE A 88 -16.83 3.74 -18.51
N PHE A 89 -15.90 3.17 -19.27
CA PHE A 89 -14.81 2.33 -18.76
C PHE A 89 -13.97 3.06 -17.71
N ILE A 90 -13.51 4.28 -18.01
CA ILE A 90 -12.74 5.10 -17.05
C ILE A 90 -13.58 5.39 -15.79
N GLY A 91 -14.85 5.74 -15.96
CA GLY A 91 -15.76 6.01 -14.85
C GLY A 91 -15.92 4.79 -13.93
N VAL A 92 -16.19 3.62 -14.51
CA VAL A 92 -16.37 2.35 -13.80
C VAL A 92 -15.08 1.94 -13.07
N GLU A 93 -13.95 1.89 -13.77
CA GLU A 93 -12.64 1.54 -13.18
C GLU A 93 -12.27 2.50 -12.04
N SER A 94 -12.46 3.81 -12.23
CA SER A 94 -12.15 4.80 -11.19
C SER A 94 -13.02 4.61 -9.94
N ALA A 95 -14.30 4.27 -10.10
CA ALA A 95 -15.20 4.00 -8.99
C ALA A 95 -14.79 2.73 -8.22
N PHE A 96 -14.48 1.65 -8.93
CA PHE A 96 -14.01 0.40 -8.33
C PHE A 96 -12.66 0.57 -7.64
N PHE A 97 -11.72 1.30 -8.25
CA PHE A 97 -10.43 1.63 -7.67
C PHE A 97 -10.58 2.45 -6.37
N LEU A 98 -11.44 3.47 -6.38
CA LEU A 98 -11.69 4.30 -5.20
C LEU A 98 -12.33 3.49 -4.07
N ALA A 99 -13.35 2.69 -4.38
CA ALA A 99 -14.02 1.85 -3.39
C ALA A 99 -13.08 0.80 -2.79
N GLY A 100 -12.28 0.13 -3.64
CA GLY A 100 -11.25 -0.82 -3.20
C GLY A 100 -10.18 -0.16 -2.33
N SER A 101 -9.77 1.06 -2.67
CA SER A 101 -8.81 1.85 -1.87
C SER A 101 -9.36 2.17 -0.48
N ILE A 102 -10.63 2.58 -0.40
CA ILE A 102 -11.30 2.85 0.88
C ILE A 102 -11.32 1.59 1.75
N VAL A 103 -11.73 0.45 1.20
CA VAL A 103 -11.73 -0.84 1.92
C VAL A 103 -10.33 -1.21 2.40
N SER A 104 -9.32 -1.08 1.53
CA SER A 104 -7.94 -1.37 1.91
C SER A 104 -7.48 -0.48 3.06
N LEU A 105 -7.78 0.83 3.04
CA LEU A 105 -7.42 1.74 4.14
C LEU A 105 -8.08 1.34 5.46
N PHE A 106 -9.36 0.97 5.46
CA PHE A 106 -10.05 0.49 6.66
C PHE A 106 -9.44 -0.80 7.19
N SER A 107 -9.17 -1.77 6.32
CA SER A 107 -8.51 -3.03 6.68
C SER A 107 -7.11 -2.79 7.24
N ASN A 108 -6.31 -1.94 6.59
CA ASN A 108 -4.96 -1.59 7.03
C ASN A 108 -4.98 -0.90 8.40
N THR A 109 -5.94 -0.01 8.65
CA THR A 109 -6.14 0.62 9.96
C THR A 109 -6.37 -0.44 11.03
N ALA A 110 -7.28 -1.38 10.78
CA ALA A 110 -7.61 -2.44 11.71
C ALA A 110 -6.38 -3.33 12.00
N ILE A 111 -5.61 -3.67 10.96
CA ILE A 111 -4.37 -4.45 11.08
C ILE A 111 -3.34 -3.71 11.95
N ILE A 112 -3.12 -2.41 11.71
CA ILE A 112 -2.17 -1.60 12.48
C ILE A 112 -2.61 -1.52 13.95
N LEU A 113 -3.89 -1.26 14.22
CA LEU A 113 -4.40 -1.15 15.60
C LEU A 113 -4.27 -2.46 16.38
N VAL A 114 -4.65 -3.59 15.78
CA VAL A 114 -4.50 -4.92 16.40
C VAL A 114 -3.02 -5.22 16.64
N SER A 115 -2.15 -4.91 15.67
CA SER A 115 -0.72 -5.14 15.78
C SER A 115 -0.09 -4.30 16.88
N ALA A 116 -0.40 -3.00 16.94
CA ALA A 116 0.13 -2.07 17.93
C ALA A 116 -0.29 -2.46 19.36
N LYS A 117 -1.55 -2.87 19.55
CA LYS A 117 -2.06 -3.34 20.85
C LYS A 117 -1.45 -4.68 21.27
N SER A 118 -1.30 -5.61 20.32
CA SER A 118 -0.65 -6.90 20.56
C SER A 118 0.82 -6.73 20.98
N LEU A 119 1.53 -5.78 20.37
CA LEU A 119 2.89 -5.40 20.74
C LEU A 119 2.98 -4.83 22.16
N CYS A 120 1.95 -4.13 22.62
CA CYS A 120 1.85 -3.63 23.99
C CYS A 120 1.33 -4.65 25.00
N GLY A 121 1.09 -5.90 24.57
CA GLY A 121 0.55 -6.95 25.43
C GLY A 121 -0.91 -6.76 25.83
N LYS A 122 -1.65 -5.85 25.17
CA LYS A 122 -3.07 -5.59 25.42
C LYS A 122 -3.93 -6.38 24.43
N ASN A 123 -5.01 -6.97 24.93
CA ASN A 123 -6.07 -7.52 24.09
C ASN A 123 -6.99 -6.39 23.63
N LEU A 124 -7.47 -6.46 22.40
CA LEU A 124 -8.38 -5.50 21.81
C LEU A 124 -9.74 -6.18 21.64
N SER A 125 -10.84 -5.55 22.01
CA SER A 125 -12.19 -6.04 21.68
C SER A 125 -12.62 -5.58 20.28
N LEU A 126 -13.61 -6.25 19.67
CA LEU A 126 -14.16 -5.82 18.37
C LEU A 126 -14.77 -4.40 18.44
N LYS A 127 -15.37 -4.04 19.58
CA LYS A 127 -15.96 -2.71 19.77
C LYS A 127 -14.87 -1.62 19.79
N GLU A 128 -13.78 -1.87 20.51
CA GLU A 128 -12.62 -0.95 20.55
C GLU A 128 -11.90 -0.88 19.20
N LEU A 129 -11.85 -1.99 18.45
CA LEU A 129 -11.32 -1.99 17.09
C LEU A 129 -12.14 -1.06 16.19
N LEU A 130 -13.47 -1.24 16.18
CA LEU A 130 -14.35 -0.43 15.34
C LEU A 130 -14.31 1.05 15.73
N SER A 131 -14.32 1.36 17.03
CA SER A 131 -14.19 2.75 17.49
C SER A 131 -12.82 3.35 17.14
N GLY A 132 -11.73 2.57 17.29
CA GLY A 132 -10.38 3.00 16.92
C GLY A 132 -10.26 3.30 15.42
N VAL A 133 -10.83 2.42 14.58
CA VAL A 133 -10.88 2.59 13.12
C VAL A 133 -11.67 3.85 12.73
N VAL A 134 -12.88 4.02 13.28
CA VAL A 134 -13.74 5.19 13.04
C VAL A 134 -13.16 6.48 13.62
N ARG A 135 -12.27 6.41 14.61
CA ARG A 135 -11.58 7.58 15.15
C ARG A 135 -10.33 7.94 14.32
N SER A 136 -9.68 6.96 13.71
CA SER A 136 -8.46 7.15 12.91
C SER A 136 -8.69 7.40 11.41
N TRP A 137 -9.89 7.11 10.88
CA TRP A 137 -10.14 7.18 9.44
C TRP A 137 -9.84 8.54 8.79
N LYS A 138 -10.25 9.68 9.40
CA LYS A 138 -9.98 11.01 8.84
C LYS A 138 -8.47 11.27 8.73
N ARG A 139 -7.74 10.96 9.81
CA ARG A 139 -6.27 11.12 9.86
C ARG A 139 -5.61 10.26 8.79
N LEU A 140 -5.98 8.99 8.73
CA LEU A 140 -5.43 8.07 7.75
C LEU A 140 -5.76 8.50 6.32
N PHE A 141 -6.98 8.96 6.07
CA PHE A 141 -7.39 9.44 4.75
C PHE A 141 -6.55 10.65 4.31
N ILE A 142 -6.31 11.60 5.21
CA ILE A 142 -5.46 12.78 4.94
C ILE A 142 -4.02 12.32 4.62
N THR A 143 -3.43 11.43 5.44
CA THR A 143 -2.08 10.89 5.20
C THR A 143 -2.01 10.10 3.89
N SER A 144 -3.01 9.27 3.62
CA SER A 144 -3.13 8.51 2.37
C SER A 144 -3.27 9.42 1.16
N PHE A 145 -3.98 10.54 1.29
CA PHE A 145 -4.12 11.52 0.22
C PHE A 145 -2.78 12.18 -0.10
N TYR A 146 -2.03 12.63 0.90
CA TYR A 146 -0.68 13.19 0.69
C TYR A 146 0.30 12.18 0.11
N THR A 147 0.30 10.93 0.59
CA THR A 147 1.14 9.86 0.01
C THR A 147 0.78 9.60 -1.45
N ALA A 148 -0.51 9.56 -1.80
CA ALA A 148 -0.96 9.40 -3.19
C ALA A 148 -0.53 10.58 -4.08
N LEU A 149 -0.70 11.83 -3.60
CA LEU A 149 -0.25 13.03 -4.32
C LEU A 149 1.27 13.00 -4.56
N LEU A 150 2.06 12.63 -3.54
CA LEU A 150 3.50 12.48 -3.67
C LEU A 150 3.88 11.38 -4.67
N GLY A 151 3.17 10.25 -4.67
CA GLY A 151 3.41 9.17 -5.61
C GLY A 151 3.11 9.57 -7.06
N ILE A 152 1.98 10.26 -7.29
CA ILE A 152 1.61 10.78 -8.61
C ILE A 152 2.64 11.82 -9.06
N GLY A 153 2.97 12.78 -8.20
CA GLY A 153 3.95 13.82 -8.49
C GLY A 153 5.34 13.26 -8.81
N TYR A 154 5.78 12.25 -8.05
CA TYR A 154 7.02 11.53 -8.29
C TYR A 154 7.03 10.84 -9.65
N THR A 155 5.96 10.11 -9.98
CA THR A 155 5.84 9.38 -11.24
C THR A 155 5.85 10.34 -12.42
N TYR A 156 5.11 11.44 -12.33
CA TYR A 156 5.09 12.47 -13.37
C TYR A 156 6.47 13.12 -13.54
N PHE A 157 7.13 13.47 -12.45
CA PHE A 157 8.47 14.05 -12.46
C PHE A 157 9.50 13.14 -13.15
N VAL A 158 9.56 11.87 -12.75
CA VAL A 158 10.49 10.89 -13.35
C VAL A 158 10.19 10.68 -14.83
N THR A 159 8.91 10.56 -15.19
CA THR A 159 8.50 10.35 -16.59
C THR A 159 8.83 11.56 -17.45
N ALA A 160 8.55 12.77 -16.98
CA ALA A 160 8.89 14.01 -17.67
C ALA A 160 10.42 14.17 -17.84
N LEU A 161 11.19 13.81 -16.81
CA LEU A 161 12.65 13.82 -16.86
C LEU A 161 13.18 12.85 -17.93
N LEU A 162 12.73 11.58 -17.90
CA LEU A 162 13.15 10.58 -18.88
C LEU A 162 12.75 10.99 -20.31
N PHE A 163 11.53 11.51 -20.50
CA PHE A 163 11.07 12.00 -21.80
C PHE A 163 11.90 13.18 -22.30
N THR A 164 12.25 14.13 -21.43
CA THR A 164 13.10 15.27 -21.77
C THR A 164 14.48 14.82 -22.25
N VAL A 165 15.10 13.88 -21.52
CA VAL A 165 16.39 13.29 -21.91
C VAL A 165 16.27 12.59 -23.26
N PHE A 166 15.18 11.84 -23.49
CA PHE A 166 14.89 11.17 -24.77
C PHE A 166 14.85 12.13 -25.97
N VAL A 167 14.16 13.27 -25.82
CA VAL A 167 14.04 14.28 -26.86
C VAL A 167 15.39 14.94 -27.15
N ILE A 168 16.16 15.30 -26.11
CA ILE A 168 17.48 15.93 -26.26
C ILE A 168 18.48 15.02 -26.99
N ALA A 169 18.42 13.71 -26.76
CA ALA A 169 19.29 12.74 -27.42
C ALA A 169 18.89 12.43 -28.87
N GLY A 170 17.94 13.16 -29.46
CA GLY A 170 17.55 13.01 -30.86
C GLY A 170 16.98 11.64 -31.19
N PHE A 171 16.26 11.00 -30.25
CA PHE A 171 15.63 9.68 -30.42
C PHE A 171 16.60 8.52 -30.68
N SER A 172 17.91 8.72 -30.44
CA SER A 172 18.93 7.67 -30.56
C SER A 172 18.90 6.73 -29.35
N VAL A 173 18.21 5.60 -29.47
CA VAL A 173 18.03 4.62 -28.37
C VAL A 173 19.36 4.04 -27.88
N ALA A 174 20.30 3.76 -28.79
CA ALA A 174 21.58 3.14 -28.43
C ALA A 174 22.48 4.07 -27.57
N SER A 175 22.49 5.37 -27.88
CA SER A 175 23.32 6.35 -27.18
C SER A 175 22.76 6.71 -25.79
N ILE A 176 21.45 6.59 -25.61
CA ILE A 176 20.75 7.05 -24.40
C ILE A 176 20.53 5.95 -23.36
N LEU A 177 20.57 4.68 -23.80
CA LEU A 177 20.34 3.52 -22.96
C LEU A 177 21.15 3.54 -21.64
N PRO A 178 22.48 3.82 -21.62
CA PRO A 178 23.22 3.85 -20.37
C PRO A 178 22.74 4.97 -19.43
N ILE A 179 22.39 6.15 -19.96
CA ILE A 179 21.86 7.28 -19.19
C ILE A 179 20.50 6.91 -18.58
N PHE A 180 19.64 6.25 -19.36
CA PHE A 180 18.33 5.77 -18.92
C PHE A 180 18.45 4.75 -17.79
N ILE A 181 19.39 3.81 -17.90
CA ILE A 181 19.64 2.80 -16.86
C ILE A 181 20.09 3.49 -15.58
N VAL A 182 21.06 4.40 -15.65
CA VAL A 182 21.57 5.12 -14.46
C VAL A 182 20.47 5.96 -13.80
N LEU A 183 19.75 6.78 -14.56
CA LEU A 183 18.64 7.59 -14.05
C LEU A 183 17.52 6.71 -13.49
N GLY A 184 17.20 5.62 -14.17
CA GLY A 184 16.20 4.64 -13.74
C GLY A 184 16.56 3.98 -12.40
N ILE A 185 17.83 3.61 -12.21
CA ILE A 185 18.30 3.06 -10.93
C ILE A 185 18.21 4.09 -9.81
N ILE A 186 18.63 5.34 -10.06
CA ILE A 186 18.54 6.42 -9.06
C ILE A 186 17.07 6.67 -8.69
N ALA A 187 16.19 6.76 -9.68
CA ALA A 187 14.76 6.90 -9.46
C ALA A 187 14.18 5.69 -8.71
N LEU A 188 14.61 4.47 -9.01
CA LEU A 188 14.14 3.30 -8.28
C LEU A 188 14.55 3.34 -6.80
N ILE A 189 15.81 3.69 -6.51
CA ILE A 189 16.31 3.79 -5.12
C ILE A 189 15.54 4.85 -4.33
N LEU A 190 15.32 6.03 -4.94
CA LEU A 190 14.54 7.09 -4.31
C LEU A 190 13.09 6.68 -4.08
N TYR A 191 12.48 5.99 -5.03
CA TYR A 191 11.11 5.47 -4.89
C TYR A 191 11.00 4.44 -3.76
N LEU A 192 11.97 3.51 -3.65
CA LEU A 192 12.02 2.54 -2.55
C LEU A 192 12.18 3.22 -1.18
N TYR A 193 12.90 4.34 -1.10
CA TYR A 193 12.97 5.16 0.11
C TYR A 193 11.61 5.83 0.41
N LEU A 194 10.96 6.42 -0.59
CA LEU A 194 9.66 7.06 -0.42
C LEU A 194 8.58 6.07 0.03
N ILE A 195 8.55 4.85 -0.52
CA ILE A 195 7.63 3.80 -0.09
C ILE A 195 7.79 3.50 1.42
N ASN A 196 9.03 3.40 1.91
CA ASN A 196 9.28 3.20 3.35
C ASN A 196 8.66 4.32 4.19
N VAL A 197 8.87 5.57 3.76
CA VAL A 197 8.33 6.75 4.43
C VAL A 197 6.80 6.75 4.38
N TRP A 198 6.19 6.38 3.25
CA TRP A 198 4.74 6.30 3.11
C TRP A 198 4.12 5.24 4.01
N TYR A 199 4.63 4.01 4.03
CA TYR A 199 4.11 2.96 4.91
C TYR A 199 4.26 3.35 6.40
N LEU A 200 5.41 3.89 6.81
CA LEU A 200 5.57 4.38 8.18
C LEU A 200 4.65 5.54 8.51
N ALA A 201 4.44 6.48 7.58
CA ALA A 201 3.52 7.60 7.81
C ALA A 201 2.08 7.12 8.02
N LEU A 202 1.63 6.10 7.26
CA LEU A 202 0.32 5.48 7.47
C LEU A 202 0.23 4.81 8.85
N VAL A 203 1.28 4.11 9.29
CA VAL A 203 1.34 3.53 10.65
C VAL A 203 1.27 4.62 11.71
N ILE A 204 2.11 5.65 11.62
CA ILE A 204 2.15 6.79 12.55
C ILE A 204 0.77 7.45 12.64
N SER A 205 0.14 7.73 11.49
CA SER A 205 -1.17 8.37 11.43
C SER A 205 -2.30 7.57 12.09
N VAL A 206 -2.15 6.24 12.22
CA VAL A 206 -3.10 5.38 12.92
C VAL A 206 -2.75 5.29 14.40
N THR A 207 -1.47 5.19 14.74
CA THR A 207 -1.03 4.97 16.13
C THR A 207 -0.99 6.24 16.98
N GLU A 208 -0.58 7.37 16.38
CA GLU A 208 -0.42 8.65 17.06
C GLU A 208 -1.60 9.57 16.71
N GLU A 209 -2.27 10.13 17.73
CA GLU A 209 -3.48 10.92 17.51
C GLU A 209 -3.23 12.29 16.88
N ASN A 210 -2.09 12.90 17.21
CA ASN A 210 -1.76 14.27 16.83
C ASN A 210 -0.86 14.37 15.59
N CYS A 211 -0.35 13.25 15.07
CA CYS A 211 0.59 13.24 13.95
C CYS A 211 -0.04 12.60 12.71
N TYR A 212 -0.48 13.42 11.74
CA TYR A 212 -1.11 12.94 10.49
C TYR A 212 -0.79 13.86 9.31
N GLY A 213 -1.11 13.41 8.09
CA GLY A 213 -0.84 14.16 6.87
C GLY A 213 0.65 14.36 6.60
N ILE A 214 1.03 15.61 6.32
CA ILE A 214 2.42 16.01 6.08
C ILE A 214 3.28 15.82 7.33
N GLU A 215 2.72 16.04 8.52
CA GLU A 215 3.46 15.87 9.78
C GLU A 215 3.90 14.42 9.99
N ALA A 216 2.99 13.47 9.74
CA ALA A 216 3.31 12.04 9.77
C ALA A 216 4.37 11.66 8.74
N LEU A 217 4.35 12.27 7.54
CA LEU A 217 5.38 12.06 6.53
C LEU A 217 6.76 12.60 6.96
N GLY A 218 6.79 13.78 7.57
CA GLY A 218 8.01 14.37 8.12
C GLY A 218 8.60 13.50 9.24
N LYS A 219 7.76 13.07 10.19
CA LYS A 219 8.16 12.20 11.29
C LYS A 219 8.63 10.82 10.79
N ALA A 220 7.91 10.22 9.84
CA ALA A 220 8.33 8.98 9.19
C ALA A 220 9.71 9.12 8.52
N GLY A 221 9.96 10.24 7.83
CA GLY A 221 11.25 10.54 7.22
C GLY A 221 12.41 10.60 8.23
N VAL A 222 12.17 11.11 9.44
CA VAL A 222 13.17 11.15 10.53
C VAL A 222 13.39 9.75 11.09
N LEU A 223 12.32 9.02 11.43
CA LEU A 223 12.36 7.66 11.99
C LEU A 223 13.09 6.66 11.07
N VAL A 224 12.89 6.79 9.75
CA VAL A 224 13.54 5.93 8.75
C VAL A 224 15.06 6.10 8.75
N LYS A 225 15.61 7.28 9.12
CA LYS A 225 17.07 7.52 9.05
C LYS A 225 17.88 6.53 9.89
N GLY A 226 17.37 6.07 11.02
CA GLY A 226 18.04 5.09 11.90
C GLY A 226 17.90 3.63 11.46
N HIS A 227 16.92 3.31 10.61
CA HIS A 227 16.55 1.92 10.27
C HIS A 227 16.33 1.69 8.77
N ARG A 228 16.99 2.49 7.92
CA ARG A 228 16.85 2.47 6.45
C ARG A 228 17.00 1.07 5.86
N LEU A 229 17.93 0.27 6.39
CA LEU A 229 18.24 -1.07 5.88
C LEU A 229 17.12 -2.08 6.19
N HIS A 230 16.47 -1.97 7.35
CA HIS A 230 15.33 -2.83 7.69
C HIS A 230 14.12 -2.50 6.82
N GLY A 231 13.84 -1.21 6.61
CA GLY A 231 12.78 -0.78 5.67
C GLY A 231 13.08 -1.20 4.24
N PHE A 232 14.32 -1.01 3.77
CA PHE A 232 14.74 -1.46 2.45
C PHE A 232 14.57 -2.99 2.29
N ALA A 233 14.95 -3.78 3.30
CA ALA A 233 14.76 -5.23 3.28
C ALA A 233 13.28 -5.63 3.25
N LEU A 234 12.40 -4.91 3.95
CA LEU A 234 10.95 -5.11 3.88
C LEU A 234 10.41 -4.81 2.48
N ASN A 235 10.78 -3.68 1.88
CA ASN A 235 10.37 -3.35 0.51
C ASN A 235 10.90 -4.35 -0.52
N PHE A 236 12.13 -4.81 -0.36
CA PHE A 236 12.70 -5.85 -1.22
C PHE A 236 11.93 -7.17 -1.08
N LEU A 237 11.59 -7.58 0.15
CA LEU A 237 10.74 -8.76 0.39
C LEU A 237 9.35 -8.59 -0.24
N TYR A 238 8.72 -7.42 -0.08
CA TYR A 238 7.43 -7.12 -0.69
C TYR A 238 7.49 -7.24 -2.22
N MET A 239 8.50 -6.62 -2.83
CA MET A 239 8.73 -6.69 -4.26
C MET A 239 8.94 -8.13 -4.72
N LEU A 240 9.77 -8.92 -4.02
CA LEU A 240 9.98 -10.33 -4.33
C LEU A 240 8.67 -11.13 -4.27
N LEU A 241 7.87 -10.96 -3.22
CA LEU A 241 6.58 -11.63 -3.08
C LEU A 241 5.61 -11.21 -4.20
N PHE A 242 5.58 -9.93 -4.55
CA PHE A 242 4.77 -9.42 -5.65
C PHE A 242 5.20 -10.05 -7.00
N PHE A 243 6.50 -10.09 -7.28
CA PHE A 243 7.06 -10.73 -8.47
C PHE A 243 6.97 -12.26 -8.48
N ILE A 244 6.68 -12.91 -7.36
CA ILE A 244 6.36 -14.34 -7.35
C ILE A 244 4.87 -14.54 -7.65
N VAL A 245 4.01 -13.75 -7.00
CA VAL A 245 2.55 -13.86 -7.13
C VAL A 245 2.08 -13.43 -8.52
N TYR A 246 2.65 -12.38 -9.11
CA TYR A 246 2.15 -11.79 -10.36
C TYR A 246 2.45 -12.64 -11.62
N PRO A 247 3.71 -13.01 -11.94
CA PRO A 247 4.04 -13.86 -13.09
C PRO A 247 4.02 -15.37 -12.79
N GLY A 248 4.18 -15.80 -11.53
CA GLY A 248 4.31 -17.20 -11.16
C GLY A 248 3.13 -18.08 -11.63
N PHE A 249 1.94 -17.50 -11.74
CA PHE A 249 0.74 -18.20 -12.18
C PHE A 249 0.43 -18.04 -13.68
N HIS A 250 0.95 -16.99 -14.33
CA HIS A 250 0.80 -16.81 -15.77
C HIS A 250 1.67 -17.80 -16.59
N MET A 251 2.71 -18.35 -15.94
CA MET A 251 3.61 -19.37 -16.51
C MET A 251 3.09 -20.81 -16.36
N ILE A 252 2.10 -21.05 -15.51
CA ILE A 252 1.53 -22.40 -15.36
C ILE A 252 0.65 -22.68 -16.57
N LYS A 253 1.19 -23.46 -17.52
CA LYS A 253 0.51 -23.92 -18.75
C LYS A 253 -0.58 -24.96 -18.44
N VAL A 254 -1.58 -24.60 -17.64
CA VAL A 254 -2.82 -25.38 -17.53
C VAL A 254 -3.64 -25.12 -18.80
N LYS A 255 -4.29 -26.17 -19.34
CA LYS A 255 -5.28 -26.05 -20.43
C LYS A 255 -6.23 -24.88 -20.10
N GLN A 256 -6.18 -23.83 -20.91
CA GLN A 256 -6.97 -22.62 -20.69
C GLN A 256 -8.44 -22.96 -20.89
N SER A 257 -9.15 -23.14 -19.78
CA SER A 257 -10.61 -23.09 -19.80
C SER A 257 -11.02 -21.61 -19.75
N PRO A 258 -12.25 -21.26 -20.17
CA PRO A 258 -12.74 -19.88 -20.10
C PRO A 258 -12.68 -19.29 -18.67
N GLY A 259 -12.68 -20.14 -17.63
CA GLY A 259 -12.60 -19.72 -16.23
C GLY A 259 -11.18 -19.60 -15.66
N THR A 260 -10.15 -20.10 -16.34
CA THR A 260 -8.76 -20.07 -15.83
C THR A 260 -8.25 -18.65 -15.51
N PRO A 261 -8.48 -17.62 -16.36
CA PRO A 261 -8.01 -16.26 -16.07
C PRO A 261 -8.66 -15.66 -14.82
N MET A 262 -9.94 -15.94 -14.62
CA MET A 262 -10.72 -15.43 -13.48
C MET A 262 -10.26 -16.05 -12.16
N VAL A 263 -10.01 -17.36 -12.13
CA VAL A 263 -9.46 -18.06 -10.96
C VAL A 263 -8.05 -17.56 -10.64
N ASN A 264 -7.20 -17.38 -11.66
CA ASN A 264 -5.85 -16.85 -11.48
C ASN A 264 -5.87 -15.41 -10.93
N GLY A 265 -6.76 -14.57 -11.44
CA GLY A 265 -6.96 -13.21 -10.96
C GLY A 265 -7.42 -13.17 -9.50
N LEU A 266 -8.42 -13.99 -9.15
CA LEU A 266 -8.90 -14.16 -7.78
C LEU A 266 -7.80 -14.61 -6.82
N PHE A 267 -7.03 -15.61 -7.20
CA PHE A 267 -5.92 -16.08 -6.38
C PHE A 267 -4.86 -15.00 -6.19
N SER A 268 -4.54 -14.26 -7.26
CA SER A 268 -3.54 -13.18 -7.24
C SER A 268 -3.96 -12.03 -6.33
N ILE A 269 -5.21 -11.54 -6.45
CA ILE A 269 -5.68 -10.43 -5.61
C ILE A 269 -5.70 -10.83 -4.13
N ASN A 270 -6.17 -12.03 -3.80
CA ASN A 270 -6.18 -12.53 -2.42
C ASN A 270 -4.77 -12.70 -1.86
N SER A 271 -3.84 -13.19 -2.68
CA SER A 271 -2.42 -13.31 -2.30
C SER A 271 -1.80 -11.94 -2.02
N ILE A 272 -2.07 -10.94 -2.88
CA ILE A 272 -1.59 -9.56 -2.68
C ILE A 272 -2.19 -8.97 -1.40
N CYS A 273 -3.47 -9.20 -1.11
CA CYS A 273 -4.10 -8.76 0.14
C CYS A 273 -3.41 -9.35 1.39
N LEU A 274 -3.06 -10.63 1.37
CA LEU A 274 -2.33 -11.29 2.47
C LEU A 274 -0.92 -10.72 2.63
N VAL A 275 -0.21 -10.51 1.52
CA VAL A 275 1.13 -9.90 1.54
C VAL A 275 1.05 -8.48 2.09
N ASN A 276 0.09 -7.66 1.64
CA ASN A 276 -0.14 -6.31 2.16
C ASN A 276 -0.42 -6.32 3.67
N MET A 277 -1.28 -7.23 4.12
CA MET A 277 -1.57 -7.39 5.54
C MET A 277 -0.31 -7.70 6.34
N PHE A 278 0.50 -8.65 5.89
CA PHE A 278 1.78 -8.96 6.52
C PHE A 278 2.73 -7.76 6.55
N MET A 279 2.79 -6.99 5.46
CA MET A 279 3.63 -5.79 5.38
C MET A 279 3.20 -4.72 6.39
N PHE A 280 1.92 -4.45 6.57
CA PHE A 280 1.46 -3.49 7.58
C PHE A 280 1.79 -3.94 9.01
N ILE A 281 1.71 -5.25 9.29
CA ILE A 281 2.17 -5.79 10.59
C ILE A 281 3.68 -5.55 10.75
N ALA A 282 4.49 -5.85 9.73
CA ALA A 282 5.94 -5.65 9.76
C ALA A 282 6.35 -4.19 9.90
N TYR A 283 5.70 -3.27 9.19
CA TYR A 283 5.91 -1.83 9.36
C TYR A 283 5.48 -1.33 10.73
N THR A 284 4.42 -1.91 11.33
CA THR A 284 4.05 -1.61 12.72
C THR A 284 5.16 -2.04 13.67
N VAL A 285 5.70 -3.26 13.54
CA VAL A 285 6.84 -3.72 14.35
C VAL A 285 8.07 -2.83 14.16
N LEU A 286 8.39 -2.48 12.91
CA LEU A 286 9.51 -1.59 12.58
C LEU A 286 9.31 -0.22 13.23
N TYR A 287 8.11 0.35 13.18
CA TYR A 287 7.79 1.61 13.84
C TYR A 287 8.07 1.57 15.34
N PHE A 288 7.63 0.54 16.06
CA PHE A 288 7.91 0.40 17.49
C PHE A 288 9.42 0.23 17.78
N GLN A 289 10.16 -0.48 16.93
CA GLN A 289 11.62 -0.60 17.05
C GLN A 289 12.33 0.74 16.81
N CYS A 290 11.92 1.49 15.78
CA CYS A 290 12.43 2.83 15.51
C CYS A 290 12.18 3.75 16.71
N LYS A 291 10.97 3.72 17.26
CA LYS A 291 10.57 4.55 18.42
C LYS A 291 11.41 4.24 19.66
N LYS A 292 11.60 2.95 19.96
CA LYS A 292 12.49 2.50 21.05
C LYS A 292 13.94 2.95 20.86
N THR A 293 14.43 2.98 19.61
CA THR A 293 15.80 3.41 19.30
C THR A 293 16.00 4.92 19.50
N HIS A 294 14.96 5.72 19.23
CA HIS A 294 14.99 7.17 19.41
C HIS A 294 14.63 7.64 20.83
N GLY A 295 14.25 6.71 21.72
CA GLY A 295 13.88 7.03 23.11
C GLY A 295 12.53 7.73 23.28
N GLU A 296 11.66 7.71 22.26
CA GLU A 296 10.33 8.33 22.32
C GLU A 296 9.31 7.46 23.09
N GLU A 297 8.47 8.08 23.92
CA GLU A 297 7.39 7.39 24.63
C GLU A 297 6.28 6.90 23.69
N ILE A 298 5.79 5.67 23.89
CA ILE A 298 4.75 5.05 23.06
C ILE A 298 3.39 5.70 23.36
N GLU A 299 3.09 6.79 22.67
CA GLU A 299 1.73 7.33 22.57
C GLU A 299 0.87 6.42 21.70
N LEU A 300 -0.11 5.77 22.31
CA LEU A 300 -1.16 5.00 21.64
C LEU A 300 -2.49 5.72 21.79
N GLN A 301 -3.35 5.57 20.78
CA GLN A 301 -4.72 6.09 20.72
C GLN A 301 -5.62 5.82 21.96
N ASP A 302 -5.24 4.90 22.85
CA ASP A 302 -5.97 4.58 24.08
C ASP A 302 -5.09 4.69 25.35
N SER A 303 -3.86 5.19 25.27
CA SER A 303 -2.97 5.31 26.45
C SER A 303 -3.06 6.65 27.17
N ILE A 304 -3.99 7.54 26.79
CA ILE A 304 -4.25 8.80 27.52
C ILE A 304 -5.28 8.60 28.66
N GLU A 305 -5.66 7.37 28.99
CA GLU A 305 -6.31 7.10 30.28
C GLU A 305 -5.27 6.78 31.36
N TYR A 306 -5.00 7.82 32.17
CA TYR A 306 -4.26 7.83 33.45
C TYR A 306 -2.74 7.61 33.39
N SER A 307 -2.00 8.63 32.92
CA SER A 307 -0.71 8.90 33.56
C SER A 307 -1.02 9.39 34.98
N LYS A 308 -0.83 8.53 35.99
CA LYS A 308 -0.85 8.94 37.39
C LYS A 308 0.21 10.02 37.56
N ILE A 309 -0.22 11.22 37.92
CA ILE A 309 0.64 12.30 38.39
C ILE A 309 1.50 11.72 39.52
N PRO A 310 2.83 11.91 39.53
CA PRO A 310 3.64 11.56 40.68
C PRO A 310 3.23 12.48 41.84
N THR A 311 2.44 11.96 42.77
CA THR A 311 2.18 12.63 44.04
C THR A 311 3.50 12.65 44.81
N LYS A 312 4.20 13.79 44.79
CA LYS A 312 5.27 14.02 45.77
C LYS A 312 4.63 14.00 47.16
N PRO A 313 5.18 13.26 48.15
CA PRO A 313 4.77 13.46 49.52
C PRO A 313 5.18 14.88 49.93
N LEU A 314 4.20 15.69 50.30
CA LEU A 314 4.45 16.91 51.06
C LEU A 314 5.10 16.48 52.38
N ALA A 315 6.41 16.70 52.49
CA ALA A 315 7.09 16.66 53.76
C ALA A 315 6.47 17.76 54.63
N GLN A 316 5.69 17.34 55.64
CA GLN A 316 5.46 18.14 56.83
C GLN A 316 6.77 18.15 57.61
N ASP A 317 7.43 19.29 57.65
CA ASP A 317 8.37 19.61 58.71
C ASP A 317 8.30 21.12 58.97
N ILE A 318 7.52 21.48 59.99
CA ILE A 318 7.65 22.73 60.74
C ILE A 318 7.53 22.35 62.22
N PRO A 319 8.51 22.74 63.05
CA PRO A 319 8.25 23.22 64.40
C PRO A 319 8.12 24.75 64.41
#